data_AF-A0AAN5YDE9-F1
#
_entry.id   AF-A0AAN5YDE9-F1
#
_cell.length_a   1.000
_cell.length_b   1.000
_cell.length_c   1.000
_cell.angle_alpha   90.00
_cell.angle_beta   90.00
_cell.angle_gamma   90.00
#
_symmetry.space_group_name_H-M   'P 1'
#
loop_
_entity.id
_entity.type
_entity.pdbx_description
1 polymer ?
#
loop_
_entity_poly.entity_id
_entity_poly.type
_entity_poly.pdbx_seq_one_letter_code
_entity_poly.pdbx_strand_id
1 'polypeptide(L)'
;MHIFEDATTVAVGGLLGVSNDVVFKHAYPVETKISKSLVAAMQSLEYSRAFMGSRIFSDAFNGNLNVSGGFGLFKKEALIRVNGYDVNSVAEDMDLALRLHRYYVENKIPYNNRYVANAICWTQAPFTLKDLVKQRSRWHRGLI
;
A
#
# COMPACT_ATOMS: atom_id res chain seq x y z
N MET A 1 -4.78 -18.57 -6.78
CA MET A 1 -4.64 -17.31 -7.55
C MET A 1 -3.15 -17.08 -7.77
N HIS A 2 -2.65 -17.44 -8.95
CA HIS A 2 -1.22 -17.54 -9.26
C HIS A 2 -0.71 -16.20 -9.82
N ILE A 3 -0.41 -15.25 -8.94
CA ILE A 3 -0.01 -13.88 -9.33
C ILE A 3 1.49 -13.82 -9.67
N PHE A 4 2.27 -14.80 -9.20
CA PHE A 4 3.70 -14.93 -9.50
C PHE A 4 4.02 -15.65 -10.83
N GLU A 5 3.00 -16.12 -11.57
CA GLU A 5 3.22 -16.80 -12.88
C GLU A 5 3.40 -15.82 -14.05
N ASP A 6 3.03 -14.55 -13.88
CA ASP A 6 3.22 -13.53 -14.92
C ASP A 6 4.61 -12.88 -14.79
N ALA A 7 5.52 -13.24 -15.70
CA ALA A 7 6.89 -12.74 -15.77
C ALA A 7 6.99 -11.20 -15.90
N THR A 8 5.90 -10.54 -16.31
CA THR A 8 5.80 -9.08 -16.46
C THR A 8 5.41 -8.36 -15.18
N THR A 9 5.08 -9.07 -14.09
CA THR A 9 4.75 -8.46 -12.80
C THR A 9 6.01 -7.91 -12.13
N VAL A 10 6.03 -6.60 -11.92
CA VAL A 10 7.20 -5.87 -11.38
C VAL A 10 7.00 -5.50 -9.92
N ALA A 11 5.78 -5.12 -9.55
CA ALA A 11 5.40 -4.78 -8.19
C ALA A 11 4.07 -5.42 -7.81
N VAL A 12 3.98 -5.83 -6.55
CA VAL A 12 2.77 -6.41 -5.97
C VAL A 12 2.48 -5.70 -4.65
N GLY A 13 1.29 -5.11 -4.53
CA GLY A 13 0.80 -4.53 -3.27
C GLY A 13 -0.28 -5.39 -2.65
N GLY A 14 -0.41 -5.35 -1.31
CA GLY A 14 -1.55 -5.97 -0.61
C GLY A 14 -2.41 -4.96 0.15
N LEU A 15 -3.43 -5.48 0.84
CA LEU A 15 -4.37 -4.72 1.64
C LEU A 15 -3.79 -4.38 3.00
N LEU A 16 -3.89 -3.12 3.42
CA LEU A 16 -3.64 -2.74 4.80
C LEU A 16 -4.97 -2.68 5.55
N GLY A 17 -5.12 -3.54 6.55
CA GLY A 17 -6.23 -3.54 7.49
C GLY A 17 -5.87 -2.80 8.78
N VAL A 18 -6.86 -2.16 9.40
CA VAL A 18 -6.71 -1.53 10.72
C VAL A 18 -6.91 -2.59 11.80
N SER A 19 -5.91 -2.80 12.64
CA SER A 19 -5.90 -3.84 13.68
C SER A 19 -6.47 -3.38 15.03
N ASN A 20 -6.96 -2.14 15.12
CA ASN A 20 -7.44 -1.57 16.38
C ASN A 20 -8.68 -2.33 16.88
N ASP A 21 -8.58 -2.87 18.09
CA ASP A 21 -9.61 -3.70 18.73
C ASP A 21 -9.96 -5.01 17.99
N VAL A 22 -9.09 -5.46 17.08
CA VAL A 22 -9.20 -6.78 16.42
C VAL A 22 -8.57 -7.86 17.29
N VAL A 23 -9.31 -8.94 17.56
CA VAL A 23 -8.80 -10.09 18.31
C VAL A 23 -8.12 -11.05 17.34
N PHE A 24 -6.81 -11.23 17.48
CA PHE A 24 -6.04 -12.19 16.72
C PHE A 24 -5.93 -13.51 17.46
N LYS A 25 -6.16 -14.64 16.78
CA LYS A 25 -5.70 -15.97 17.22
C LYS A 25 -4.90 -16.61 16.10
N HIS A 26 -3.72 -17.14 16.43
CA HIS A 26 -2.82 -17.77 15.46
C HIS A 26 -2.52 -16.89 14.21
N ALA A 27 -2.30 -15.58 14.42
CA ALA A 27 -2.08 -14.59 13.36
C ALA A 27 -3.25 -14.36 12.38
N TYR A 28 -4.42 -14.95 12.63
CA TYR A 28 -5.65 -14.66 11.91
C TYR A 28 -6.58 -13.78 12.74
N PRO A 29 -7.25 -12.80 12.12
CA PRO A 29 -8.29 -12.02 12.76
C PRO A 29 -9.50 -12.93 13.01
N VAL A 30 -9.85 -13.13 14.28
CA VAL A 30 -11.01 -13.96 14.68
C VAL A 30 -12.23 -13.10 14.95
N GLU A 31 -12.02 -11.87 15.42
CA GLU A 31 -13.10 -10.93 15.70
C GLU A 31 -12.70 -9.53 15.25
N THR A 32 -13.35 -9.03 14.19
CA THR A 32 -13.17 -7.67 13.69
C THR A 32 -14.23 -6.77 14.31
N LYS A 33 -13.93 -6.22 15.49
CA LYS A 33 -14.80 -5.21 16.11
C LYS A 33 -14.45 -3.83 15.56
N ILE A 34 -15.46 -3.01 15.30
CA ILE A 34 -15.25 -1.59 15.04
C ILE A 34 -14.73 -0.97 16.34
N SER A 35 -13.57 -0.30 16.26
CA SER A 35 -12.96 0.31 17.42
C SER A 35 -13.91 1.30 18.11
N LYS A 36 -13.91 1.31 19.44
CA LYS A 36 -14.76 2.21 20.24
C LYS A 36 -14.33 3.67 20.10
N SER A 37 -13.11 3.93 19.63
CA SER A 37 -12.64 5.29 19.32
C SER A 37 -13.19 5.72 17.96
N LEU A 38 -13.93 6.84 17.95
CA LEU A 38 -14.45 7.44 16.71
C LEU A 38 -13.33 7.70 15.68
N VAL A 39 -12.12 8.06 16.15
CA VAL A 39 -10.95 8.33 15.30
C VAL A 39 -10.47 7.06 14.58
N ALA A 40 -10.45 5.92 15.26
CA ALA A 40 -10.06 4.65 14.68
C ALA A 40 -11.17 4.05 13.81
N ALA A 41 -12.44 4.25 14.18
CA ALA A 41 -13.59 3.86 13.37
C ALA A 41 -13.64 4.62 12.04
N MET A 42 -13.43 5.94 12.06
CA MET A 42 -13.36 6.77 10.84
C MET A 42 -12.19 6.35 9.93
N GLN A 43 -11.02 6.03 10.49
CA GLN A 43 -9.90 5.50 9.70
C GLN A 43 -10.22 4.15 9.08
N SER A 44 -10.90 3.26 9.80
CA SER A 44 -11.30 1.95 9.27
C SER A 44 -12.24 2.09 8.06
N LEU A 45 -13.18 3.04 8.13
CA LEU A 45 -14.05 3.39 7.00
C LEU A 45 -13.28 4.03 5.84
N GLU A 46 -12.36 4.96 6.14
CA GLU A 46 -11.54 5.62 5.13
C GLU A 46 -10.67 4.61 4.38
N TYR A 47 -10.02 3.71 5.10
CA TYR A 47 -9.23 2.62 4.53
C TYR A 47 -10.12 1.73 3.67
N SER A 48 -11.24 1.23 4.20
CA SER A 48 -12.18 0.39 3.46
C SER A 48 -12.66 1.06 2.16
N ARG A 49 -12.99 2.36 2.21
CA ARG A 49 -13.40 3.14 1.03
C ARG A 49 -12.27 3.30 0.02
N ALA A 50 -11.07 3.66 0.48
CA ALA A 50 -9.92 3.88 -0.39
C ALA A 50 -9.49 2.59 -1.11
N PHE A 51 -9.48 1.46 -0.40
CA PHE A 51 -9.07 0.17 -0.95
C PHE A 51 -10.11 -0.44 -1.90
N MET A 52 -11.41 -0.38 -1.58
CA MET A 52 -12.44 -0.95 -2.47
C MET A 52 -12.70 -0.09 -3.71
N GLY A 53 -12.75 1.23 -3.56
CA GLY A 53 -13.16 2.12 -4.65
C GLY A 53 -12.03 2.49 -5.61
N SER A 54 -10.94 3.01 -5.08
CA SER A 54 -9.89 3.64 -5.90
C SER A 54 -8.83 2.63 -6.37
N ARG A 55 -8.48 1.64 -5.53
CA ARG A 55 -7.40 0.70 -5.84
C ARG A 55 -7.81 -0.40 -6.80
N ILE A 56 -9.03 -0.94 -6.68
CA ILE A 56 -9.54 -1.95 -7.63
C ILE A 56 -9.69 -1.33 -9.03
N PHE A 57 -10.23 -0.10 -9.10
CA PHE A 57 -10.36 0.62 -10.37
C PHE A 57 -8.99 0.97 -10.98
N SER A 58 -8.04 1.41 -10.15
CA SER A 58 -6.68 1.74 -10.63
C SER A 58 -5.86 0.50 -10.98
N ASP A 59 -6.18 -0.69 -10.44
CA ASP A 59 -5.51 -1.95 -10.80
C ASP A 59 -5.76 -2.31 -12.27
N ALA A 60 -6.99 -2.07 -12.76
CA ALA A 60 -7.34 -2.28 -14.15
C ALA A 60 -6.55 -1.38 -15.12
N PHE A 61 -6.08 -0.23 -14.65
CA PHE A 61 -5.29 0.73 -15.41
C PHE A 61 -3.79 0.72 -15.05
N ASN A 62 -3.32 -0.26 -14.29
CA ASN A 62 -1.94 -0.31 -13.81
C ASN A 62 -1.51 0.94 -12.99
N GLY A 63 -2.50 1.71 -12.52
CA GLY A 63 -2.36 2.99 -11.83
C GLY A 63 -2.18 2.87 -10.33
N ASN A 64 -2.02 1.65 -9.80
CA ASN A 64 -1.68 1.41 -8.41
C ASN A 64 -0.20 1.75 -8.15
N LEU A 65 0.13 3.04 -8.25
CA LEU A 65 1.46 3.60 -8.01
C LEU A 65 1.84 3.69 -6.54
N ASN A 66 0.87 3.50 -5.64
CA ASN A 66 1.12 3.51 -4.22
C ASN A 66 1.07 2.07 -3.71
N VAL A 67 2.19 1.37 -3.88
CA VAL A 67 2.47 0.15 -3.13
C VAL A 67 2.78 0.62 -1.71
N SER A 68 1.90 0.32 -0.76
CA SER A 68 2.10 0.77 0.61
C SER A 68 3.38 0.15 1.18
N GLY A 69 4.29 0.97 1.70
CA GLY A 69 5.60 0.55 2.21
C GLY A 69 5.59 -0.54 3.27
N GLY A 70 4.48 -0.70 3.99
CA GLY A 70 4.35 -1.75 4.99
C GLY A 70 4.09 -3.14 4.41
N PHE A 71 3.69 -3.25 3.13
CA PHE A 71 3.29 -4.53 2.56
C PHE A 71 3.28 -4.51 1.01
N GLY A 72 4.49 -4.48 0.46
CA GLY A 72 4.75 -4.52 -0.97
C GLY A 72 5.90 -5.45 -1.31
N LEU A 73 5.80 -6.12 -2.46
CA LEU A 73 6.88 -6.92 -3.03
C LEU A 73 7.29 -6.32 -4.38
N PHE A 74 8.59 -6.16 -4.57
CA PHE A 74 9.16 -5.65 -5.82
C PHE A 74 10.15 -6.65 -6.41
N LYS A 75 10.18 -6.75 -7.74
CA LYS A 75 11.16 -7.59 -8.44
C LYS A 75 12.56 -6.98 -8.29
N LYS A 76 13.51 -7.74 -7.75
CA LYS A 76 14.90 -7.28 -7.51
C LYS A 76 15.55 -6.65 -8.74
N GLU A 77 15.41 -7.28 -9.91
CA GLU A 77 15.96 -6.76 -11.16
C GLU A 77 15.41 -5.38 -11.52
N ALA A 78 14.13 -5.13 -11.24
CA ALA A 78 13.49 -3.86 -11.49
C ALA A 78 14.02 -2.78 -10.53
N LEU A 79 14.21 -3.13 -9.25
CA LEU A 79 14.82 -2.23 -8.25
C LEU A 79 16.23 -1.80 -8.64
N ILE A 80 17.04 -2.75 -9.13
CA ILE A 80 18.42 -2.46 -9.58
C ILE A 80 18.40 -1.48 -10.75
N ARG A 81 17.44 -1.59 -11.68
CA ARG A 81 17.33 -0.67 -12.83
C ARG A 81 17.01 0.77 -12.44
N VAL A 82 16.34 0.99 -11.30
CA VAL A 82 15.98 2.33 -10.80
C VAL A 82 16.87 2.81 -9.66
N ASN A 83 18.00 2.14 -9.42
CA ASN A 83 18.96 2.46 -8.35
C ASN A 83 18.40 2.34 -6.92
N GLY A 84 17.39 1.50 -6.69
CA GLY A 84 16.84 1.19 -5.37
C GLY A 84 16.14 2.36 -4.67
N TYR A 85 16.07 2.29 -3.33
CA TYR A 85 15.42 3.29 -2.49
C TYR A 85 16.25 4.58 -2.39
N ASP A 86 15.59 5.73 -2.47
CA ASP A 86 16.24 7.04 -2.24
C ASP A 86 16.16 7.40 -0.77
N VAL A 87 17.32 7.55 -0.13
CA VAL A 87 17.46 7.90 1.30
C VAL A 87 16.98 9.32 1.62
N ASN A 88 16.79 10.16 0.62
CA ASN A 88 16.32 11.54 0.80
C ASN A 88 14.79 11.68 0.66
N SER A 89 14.09 10.63 0.22
CA SER A 89 12.64 10.70 0.00
C SER A 89 11.86 10.45 1.30
N VAL A 90 10.91 11.33 1.60
CA VAL A 90 9.99 11.20 2.74
C VAL A 90 8.94 10.10 2.49
N ALA A 91 8.70 9.75 1.22
CA ALA A 91 7.74 8.72 0.79
C ALA A 91 8.45 7.70 -0.12
N GLU A 92 9.48 7.06 0.44
CA GLU A 92 10.41 6.17 -0.26
C GLU A 92 9.71 5.13 -1.16
N ASP A 93 8.60 4.54 -0.72
CA ASP A 93 7.90 3.47 -1.45
C ASP A 93 7.12 4.00 -2.65
N MET A 94 6.48 5.17 -2.49
CA MET A 94 5.70 5.79 -3.56
C MET A 94 6.64 6.38 -4.61
N ASP A 95 7.73 7.02 -4.18
CA ASP A 95 8.77 7.51 -5.08
C ASP A 95 9.40 6.38 -5.89
N LEU A 96 9.74 5.27 -5.24
CA LEU A 96 10.27 4.08 -5.90
C LEU A 96 9.28 3.49 -6.92
N ALA A 97 8.00 3.36 -6.55
CA ALA A 97 6.97 2.86 -7.44
C ALA A 97 6.74 3.80 -8.64
N LEU A 98 6.85 5.11 -8.44
CA LEU A 98 6.76 6.11 -9.51
C LEU A 98 7.98 6.06 -10.44
N ARG A 99 9.20 5.93 -9.90
CA ARG A 99 10.43 5.77 -10.69
C ARG A 99 10.41 4.49 -11.52
N LEU A 100 9.91 3.39 -10.94
CA LEU A 100 9.68 2.14 -11.68
C LEU A 100 8.68 2.37 -12.80
N HIS A 101 7.49 2.91 -12.51
CA HIS A 101 6.48 3.20 -13.52
C HIS A 101 7.06 4.04 -14.68
N ARG A 102 7.76 5.13 -14.34
CA ARG A 102 8.40 6.02 -15.31
C ARG A 102 9.42 5.28 -16.17
N TYR A 103 10.31 4.49 -15.56
CA TYR A 103 11.33 3.73 -16.28
C TYR A 103 10.70 2.78 -17.31
N TYR A 104 9.69 1.99 -16.92
CA TYR A 104 9.09 1.03 -17.83
C TYR A 104 8.27 1.71 -18.95
N VAL A 105 7.59 2.83 -18.65
CA VAL A 105 6.87 3.63 -19.65
C VAL A 105 7.83 4.28 -20.65
N GLU A 106 8.91 4.93 -20.19
CA GLU A 106 9.90 5.58 -21.05
C GLU A 106 10.63 4.57 -21.96
N ASN A 107 10.92 3.37 -21.45
CA ASN A 107 11.56 2.31 -22.21
C ASN A 107 10.59 1.45 -23.04
N LYS A 108 9.27 1.75 -22.99
CA LYS A 108 8.21 0.97 -23.66
C LYS A 108 8.24 -0.53 -23.34
N ILE A 109 8.66 -0.88 -22.12
CA ILE A 109 8.72 -2.26 -21.66
C ILE A 109 7.37 -2.62 -21.03
N PRO A 110 6.68 -3.67 -21.48
CA PRO A 110 5.44 -4.11 -20.85
C PRO A 110 5.70 -4.54 -19.41
N TYR A 111 4.91 -4.02 -18.48
CA TYR A 111 4.98 -4.35 -17.06
C TYR A 111 3.60 -4.28 -16.41
N ASN A 112 3.42 -5.03 -15.33
CA ASN A 112 2.21 -5.02 -14.54
C ASN A 112 2.53 -4.74 -13.07
N ASN A 113 1.78 -3.82 -12.47
CA ASN A 113 1.67 -3.62 -11.03
C ASN A 113 0.36 -4.27 -10.59
N ARG A 114 0.45 -5.32 -9.80
CA ARG A 114 -0.72 -6.09 -9.37
C ARG A 114 -1.06 -5.79 -7.92
N TYR A 115 -2.35 -5.78 -7.63
CA TYR A 115 -2.86 -5.67 -6.27
C TYR A 115 -3.50 -6.99 -5.82
N VAL A 116 -3.05 -7.51 -4.67
CA VAL A 116 -3.57 -8.77 -4.10
C VAL A 116 -4.48 -8.45 -2.92
N ALA A 117 -5.78 -8.43 -3.16
CA ALA A 117 -6.77 -8.16 -2.12
C ALA A 117 -6.74 -9.20 -0.97
N ASN A 118 -6.32 -10.44 -1.27
CA ASN A 118 -6.25 -11.52 -0.28
C ASN A 118 -5.02 -11.43 0.63
N ALA A 119 -4.03 -10.62 0.29
CA ALA A 119 -2.82 -10.45 1.08
C ALA A 119 -3.03 -9.27 2.03
N ILE A 120 -3.39 -9.55 3.29
CA ILE A 120 -3.79 -8.55 4.26
C ILE A 120 -2.69 -8.37 5.31
N CYS A 121 -2.17 -7.15 5.44
CA CYS A 121 -1.29 -6.73 6.52
C CYS A 121 -2.08 -5.90 7.53
N TRP A 122 -2.01 -6.28 8.81
CA TRP A 122 -2.74 -5.61 9.88
C TRP A 122 -1.83 -4.60 10.58
N THR A 123 -2.20 -3.32 10.54
CA THR A 123 -1.44 -2.23 11.19
C THR A 123 -2.27 -1.55 12.25
N GLN A 124 -1.61 -1.09 13.32
CA GLN A 124 -2.23 -0.24 14.31
C GLN A 124 -2.38 1.19 13.78
N ALA A 125 -3.62 1.70 13.83
CA ALA A 125 -3.97 3.07 13.52
C ALA A 125 -3.90 3.96 14.78
N PRO A 126 -3.59 5.26 14.64
CA PRO A 126 -3.60 6.18 15.77
C PRO A 126 -4.98 6.29 16.42
N PHE A 127 -5.02 6.21 17.75
CA PHE A 127 -6.25 6.33 18.55
C PHE A 127 -6.67 7.78 18.83
N THR A 128 -5.75 8.73 18.68
CA THR A 128 -5.93 10.14 19.05
C THR A 128 -5.79 11.06 17.83
N LEU A 129 -6.60 12.13 17.81
CA LEU A 129 -6.59 13.12 16.72
C LEU A 129 -5.21 13.78 16.54
N LYS A 130 -4.46 13.99 17.63
CA LYS A 130 -3.11 14.56 17.60
C LYS A 130 -2.13 13.70 16.79
N ASP A 131 -2.21 12.39 16.93
CA ASP A 131 -1.35 11.46 16.19
C ASP A 131 -1.82 11.29 14.75
N LEU A 132 -3.15 11.34 14.51
CA LEU A 132 -3.70 11.38 13.15
C LEU A 132 -3.21 12.60 12.37
N VAL A 133 -3.19 13.80 12.98
CA VAL A 133 -2.70 15.02 12.34
C VAL A 133 -1.22 14.91 12.01
N LYS A 134 -0.40 14.34 12.90
CA LYS A 134 1.04 14.09 12.61
C LYS A 134 1.22 13.12 11.44
N GLN A 135 0.44 12.04 11.41
CA GLN A 135 0.49 11.05 10.33
C GLN A 135 0.07 11.67 8.99
N ARG A 136 -1.06 12.38 8.94
CA ARG A 136 -1.52 13.06 7.73
C ARG A 136 -0.58 14.17 7.27
N SER A 137 0.03 14.91 8.19
CA SER A 137 1.01 15.93 7.86
C SER A 137 2.28 15.34 7.23
N ARG A 138 2.70 14.13 7.65
CA ARG A 138 3.79 13.38 6.99
C ARG A 138 3.40 12.90 5.60
N TRP A 139 2.21 12.30 5.45
CA TRP A 139 1.73 11.84 4.15
C TRP A 139 1.56 12.99 3.15
N HIS A 140 1.05 14.12 3.59
CA HIS A 140 0.89 15.29 2.72
C HIS A 140 2.24 15.89 2.33
N ARG A 141 3.21 15.93 3.25
CA ARG A 141 4.59 16.33 2.92
C ARG A 141 5.30 15.35 2.00
N GLY A 142 4.93 14.08 1.99
CA GLY A 142 5.47 13.09 1.04
C GLY A 142 4.87 13.17 -0.37
N LEU A 143 3.78 13.94 -0.55
CA LEU A 143 3.14 14.18 -1.85
C LEU A 143 3.61 15.48 -2.52
N ILE A 144 4.31 16.35 -1.79
CA ILE A 144 4.84 17.65 -2.25
C ILE A 144 6.33 17.49 -2.49
#